data_AF-A0A396NR03-F1
#
_entry.id   AF-A0A396NR03-F1
#
_cell.length_a   1.000
_cell.length_b   1.000
_cell.length_c   1.000
_cell.angle_alpha   90.00
_cell.angle_beta   90.00
_cell.angle_gamma   90.00
#
_symmetry.space_group_name_H-M   'P 1'
#
loop_
_entity.id
_entity.type
_entity.pdbx_description
1 polymer ?
#
loop_
_entity_poly.entity_id
_entity_poly.type
_entity_poly.pdbx_seq_one_letter_code
_entity_poly.pdbx_strand_id
1 'polypeptide(L)'
;MSENRNTGFYYCIDCKHIGRLTDMYFDKCEKCISDNCIIFHNKINIPLYEIDMLKQVSRDKKFLQSMVDLQENDIIEYQLKINQIEQQISLQKSQSNQPRCPKCGSTAISTGARGVNYLWGFIGASKTVNRCSNCGYTWKPKR
;
A
#
# COMPACT_ATOMS: atom_id res chain seq x y z
N MET A 1 -9.85 -33.20 32.68
CA MET A 1 -9.66 -31.77 32.36
C MET A 1 -8.76 -31.71 31.13
N SER A 2 -9.31 -31.37 29.96
CA SER A 2 -8.48 -31.13 28.77
C SER A 2 -7.72 -29.83 28.99
N GLU A 3 -6.41 -29.92 29.11
CA GLU A 3 -5.54 -28.75 29.19
C GLU A 3 -5.70 -27.94 27.89
N ASN A 4 -6.10 -26.67 28.00
CA ASN A 4 -6.12 -25.73 26.87
C ASN A 4 -4.68 -25.52 26.39
N ARG A 5 -4.23 -26.34 25.44
CA ARG A 5 -2.88 -26.24 24.90
C ARG A 5 -2.86 -25.21 23.79
N ASN A 6 -1.86 -24.31 23.84
CA ASN A 6 -1.64 -23.33 22.79
C ASN A 6 -1.13 -24.05 21.54
N THR A 7 -1.91 -24.03 20.46
CA THR A 7 -1.59 -24.69 19.18
C THR A 7 -1.08 -23.72 18.12
N GLY A 8 -1.03 -22.41 18.42
CA GLY A 8 -0.53 -21.39 17.50
C GLY A 8 -1.11 -20.00 17.77
N PHE A 9 -1.07 -19.14 16.75
CA PHE A 9 -1.59 -17.78 16.84
C PHE A 9 -2.50 -17.47 15.65
N TYR A 10 -3.36 -16.48 15.80
CA TYR A 10 -4.09 -15.92 14.67
C TYR A 10 -3.97 -14.40 14.66
N TYR A 11 -4.06 -13.82 13.47
CA TYR A 11 -4.17 -12.38 13.26
C TYR A 11 -5.49 -12.07 12.56
N CYS A 12 -6.30 -11.21 13.17
CA CYS A 12 -7.55 -10.75 12.58
C CYS A 12 -7.30 -9.61 11.59
N ILE A 13 -7.72 -9.80 10.35
CA ILE A 13 -7.55 -8.85 9.25
C ILE A 13 -8.36 -7.57 9.51
N ASP A 14 -9.54 -7.69 10.14
CA ASP A 14 -10.49 -6.59 10.32
C ASP A 14 -10.13 -5.68 11.51
N CYS A 15 -9.79 -6.26 12.67
CA CYS A 15 -9.52 -5.48 13.89
C CYS A 15 -8.05 -5.46 14.32
N LYS A 16 -7.15 -6.10 13.55
CA LYS A 16 -5.70 -6.25 13.82
C LYS A 16 -5.37 -6.93 15.15
N HIS A 17 -6.33 -7.62 15.75
CA HIS A 17 -6.12 -8.37 16.98
C HIS A 17 -5.27 -9.61 16.75
N ILE A 18 -4.34 -9.88 17.65
CA ILE A 18 -3.55 -11.11 17.67
C ILE A 18 -3.98 -11.92 18.87
N GLY A 19 -4.47 -13.13 18.61
CA GLY A 19 -4.88 -14.06 19.66
C GLY A 19 -4.13 -15.38 19.57
N ARG A 20 -4.35 -16.24 20.57
CA ARG A 20 -3.82 -17.61 20.61
C ARG A 20 -4.84 -18.58 20.03
N LEU A 21 -4.36 -19.64 19.39
CA LEU A 21 -5.15 -20.79 19.01
C LEU A 21 -5.13 -21.80 20.16
N THR A 22 -6.29 -22.29 20.56
CA THR A 22 -6.42 -23.39 21.51
C THR A 22 -6.94 -24.63 20.80
N ASP A 23 -6.60 -25.80 21.31
CA ASP A 23 -7.03 -27.10 20.80
C ASP A 23 -8.55 -27.33 20.87
N MET A 24 -9.30 -26.51 21.61
CA MET A 24 -10.74 -26.66 21.76
C MET A 24 -11.60 -25.91 20.75
N TYR A 25 -11.19 -24.74 20.23
CA TYR A 25 -12.03 -23.98 19.28
C TYR A 25 -11.28 -22.77 18.69
N PHE A 26 -11.17 -22.68 17.37
CA PHE A 26 -10.92 -21.41 16.69
C PHE A 26 -11.79 -21.28 15.45
N ASP A 27 -12.74 -20.36 15.50
CA ASP A 27 -13.68 -20.09 14.42
C ASP A 27 -13.69 -18.60 14.07
N LYS A 28 -13.59 -17.73 15.10
CA LYS A 28 -13.74 -16.28 14.99
C LYS A 28 -12.77 -15.54 15.90
N CYS A 29 -12.46 -14.30 15.53
CA CYS A 29 -11.70 -13.36 16.35
C CYS A 29 -12.44 -13.09 17.67
N GLU A 30 -11.75 -13.23 18.81
CA GLU A 30 -12.35 -12.98 20.13
C GLU A 30 -12.74 -11.51 20.37
N LYS A 31 -12.08 -10.58 19.65
CA LYS A 31 -12.30 -9.14 19.82
C LYS A 31 -13.45 -8.59 18.97
N CYS A 32 -13.62 -9.09 17.75
CA CYS A 32 -14.58 -8.53 16.79
C CYS A 32 -15.50 -9.56 16.14
N ILE A 33 -15.37 -10.85 16.48
CA ILE A 33 -16.21 -11.96 16.00
C ILE A 33 -16.08 -12.21 14.48
N SER A 34 -15.16 -11.53 13.80
CA SER A 34 -14.84 -11.79 12.39
C SER A 34 -14.16 -13.15 12.20
N ASP A 35 -14.50 -13.83 11.10
CA ASP A 35 -13.86 -15.05 10.59
C ASP A 35 -12.68 -14.77 9.64
N ASN A 36 -12.45 -13.48 9.30
CA ASN A 36 -11.31 -13.00 8.52
C ASN A 36 -10.02 -12.98 9.34
N CYS A 37 -9.55 -14.15 9.74
CA CYS A 37 -8.31 -14.33 10.47
C CYS A 37 -7.35 -15.23 9.69
N ILE A 38 -6.07 -14.84 9.65
CA ILE A 38 -4.99 -15.72 9.22
C ILE A 38 -4.41 -16.45 10.41
N ILE A 39 -3.90 -17.65 10.18
CA ILE A 39 -3.44 -18.60 11.18
C ILE A 39 -1.92 -18.77 11.03
N PHE A 40 -1.24 -18.79 12.17
CA PHE A 40 0.18 -19.07 12.31
C PHE A 40 0.35 -20.32 13.15
N HIS A 41 0.85 -21.38 12.54
CA HIS A 41 1.19 -22.60 13.27
C HIS A 41 2.47 -22.35 14.08
N ASN A 42 2.43 -22.62 15.38
CA ASN A 42 3.54 -22.48 16.33
C ASN A 42 4.01 -21.06 16.67
N LYS A 43 4.37 -20.23 15.68
CA LYS A 43 4.93 -18.88 15.90
C LYS A 43 4.52 -17.91 14.81
N ILE A 44 4.45 -16.63 15.17
CA ILE A 44 4.31 -15.56 14.19
C ILE A 44 5.66 -15.42 13.47
N ASN A 45 5.64 -15.70 12.17
CA ASN A 45 6.82 -15.76 11.31
C ASN A 45 6.93 -14.56 10.36
N ILE A 46 5.84 -13.79 10.21
CA ILE A 46 5.79 -12.57 9.39
C ILE A 46 5.68 -11.32 10.30
N PRO A 47 6.51 -10.28 10.08
CA PRO A 47 6.34 -9.00 10.75
C PRO A 47 4.99 -8.32 10.45
N LEU A 48 4.39 -7.66 11.45
CA LEU A 48 3.07 -7.02 11.28
C LEU A 48 3.03 -5.95 10.18
N TYR A 49 4.15 -5.27 9.91
CA TYR A 49 4.22 -4.27 8.84
C TYR A 49 4.10 -4.90 7.44
N GLU A 50 4.60 -6.13 7.25
CA GLU A 50 4.49 -6.86 5.99
C GLU A 50 3.04 -7.29 5.76
N ILE A 51 2.34 -7.70 6.82
CA ILE A 51 0.90 -7.99 6.74
C ILE A 51 0.12 -6.74 6.31
N ASP A 52 0.43 -5.57 6.89
CA ASP A 52 -0.19 -4.30 6.50
C ASP A 52 0.17 -3.89 5.05
N MET A 53 1.36 -4.27 4.56
CA MET A 53 1.76 -4.08 3.16
C MET A 53 0.98 -5.00 2.21
N LEU A 54 0.90 -6.29 2.52
CA LEU A 54 0.17 -7.29 1.74
C LEU A 54 -1.32 -6.93 1.65
N LYS A 55 -1.89 -6.37 2.71
CA LYS A 55 -3.27 -5.83 2.74
C LYS A 55 -3.52 -4.66 1.78
N GLN A 56 -2.48 -3.98 1.29
CA GLN A 56 -2.61 -2.98 0.22
C GLN A 56 -2.81 -3.64 -1.15
N VAL A 57 -2.33 -4.87 -1.32
CA VAL A 57 -2.52 -5.67 -2.54
C VAL A 57 -3.87 -6.38 -2.51
N SER A 58 -4.15 -7.13 -1.45
CA SER A 58 -5.41 -7.84 -1.26
C SER A 58 -5.70 -8.07 0.22
N ARG A 59 -6.96 -7.91 0.62
CA ARG A 59 -7.45 -8.24 1.97
C ARG A 59 -8.08 -9.63 2.05
N ASP A 60 -8.03 -10.39 0.97
CA ASP A 60 -8.57 -11.74 0.95
C ASP A 60 -7.81 -12.64 1.93
N LYS A 61 -8.56 -13.31 2.82
CA LYS A 61 -7.99 -14.20 3.84
C LYS A 61 -7.15 -15.32 3.24
N LYS A 62 -7.57 -15.90 2.11
CA LYS A 62 -6.85 -17.01 1.48
C LYS A 62 -5.53 -16.51 0.90
N PHE A 63 -5.53 -15.36 0.25
CA PHE A 63 -4.30 -14.72 -0.23
C PHE A 63 -3.30 -14.51 0.90
N LEU A 64 -3.74 -13.89 2.01
CA LEU A 64 -2.85 -13.63 3.14
C LEU A 64 -2.38 -14.92 3.82
N GLN A 65 -3.24 -15.94 3.94
CA GLN A 65 -2.85 -17.24 4.44
C GLN A 65 -1.79 -17.89 3.55
N SER A 66 -1.95 -17.86 2.23
CA SER A 66 -0.94 -18.38 1.30
C SER A 66 0.41 -17.69 1.42
N MET A 67 0.46 -16.40 1.79
CA MET A 67 1.71 -15.71 2.08
C MET A 67 2.36 -16.19 3.38
N VAL A 68 1.56 -16.47 4.42
CA VAL A 68 2.04 -17.10 5.67
C VAL A 68 2.61 -18.49 5.39
N ASP A 69 1.87 -19.30 4.63
CA ASP A 69 2.27 -20.65 4.27
C ASP A 69 3.55 -20.62 3.39
N LEU A 70 3.65 -19.66 2.48
CA LEU A 70 4.85 -19.47 1.65
C LEU A 70 6.06 -19.10 2.51
N GLN A 71 5.91 -18.22 3.50
CA GLN A 71 7.00 -17.87 4.41
C GLN A 71 7.54 -19.10 5.15
N GLU A 72 6.64 -19.97 5.62
CA GLU A 72 6.99 -21.17 6.38
C GLU A 72 7.67 -22.23 5.51
N ASN A 73 7.20 -22.40 4.28
CA ASN A 73 7.67 -23.45 3.38
C ASN A 73 8.88 -23.05 2.51
N ASP A 74 8.95 -21.79 2.05
CA ASP A 74 10.05 -21.26 1.23
C ASP A 74 10.31 -19.78 1.52
N ILE A 75 11.20 -19.54 2.49
CA ILE A 75 11.61 -18.18 2.87
C ILE A 75 12.29 -17.40 1.74
N ILE A 76 12.96 -18.08 0.80
CA ILE A 76 13.64 -17.43 -0.32
C ILE A 76 12.59 -16.93 -1.31
N GLU A 77 11.63 -17.77 -1.68
CA GLU A 77 10.54 -17.36 -2.56
C GLU A 77 9.70 -16.25 -1.90
N TYR A 78 9.37 -16.38 -0.62
CA TYR A 78 8.66 -15.35 0.14
C TYR A 78 9.36 -13.99 0.03
N GLN A 79 10.66 -13.93 0.33
CA GLN A 79 11.42 -12.68 0.27
C GLN A 79 11.45 -12.09 -1.14
N LEU A 80 11.58 -12.93 -2.17
CA LEU A 80 11.55 -12.49 -3.56
C LEU A 80 10.19 -11.86 -3.90
N LYS A 81 9.07 -12.45 -3.47
CA LYS A 81 7.72 -11.90 -3.69
C LYS A 81 7.51 -10.59 -2.93
N ILE A 82 7.95 -10.50 -1.67
CA ILE A 82 7.85 -9.26 -0.89
C ILE A 82 8.61 -8.11 -1.56
N ASN A 83 9.85 -8.36 -1.99
CA ASN A 83 10.65 -7.34 -2.70
C ASN A 83 9.95 -6.86 -3.98
N GLN A 84 9.30 -7.75 -4.73
CA GLN A 84 8.53 -7.38 -5.92
C GLN A 84 7.31 -6.50 -5.57
N ILE A 85 6.58 -6.85 -4.51
CA ILE A 85 5.41 -6.08 -4.05
C ILE A 85 5.84 -4.69 -3.56
N GLU A 86 6.92 -4.59 -2.79
CA GLU A 86 7.46 -3.30 -2.33
C GLU A 86 7.81 -2.38 -3.50
N GLN A 87 8.46 -2.93 -4.53
CA GLN A 87 8.78 -2.20 -5.76
C GLN A 87 7.50 -1.72 -6.47
N GLN A 88 6.48 -2.57 -6.60
CA GLN A 88 5.21 -2.17 -7.22
C GLN A 88 4.49 -1.07 -6.43
N ILE A 89 4.43 -1.16 -5.09
CA ILE A 89 3.79 -0.16 -4.24
C ILE A 89 4.55 1.18 -4.30
N SER A 90 5.88 1.15 -4.28
CA SER A 90 6.69 2.37 -4.39
C SER A 90 6.51 3.07 -5.75
N LEU A 91 6.43 2.30 -6.84
CA LEU A 91 6.13 2.82 -8.18
C LEU A 91 4.73 3.44 -8.25
N GLN A 92 3.71 2.80 -7.68
CA GLN A 92 2.36 3.38 -7.63
C GLN A 92 2.31 4.70 -6.85
N LYS A 93 2.99 4.77 -5.69
CA LYS A 93 3.08 6.01 -4.88
C LYS A 93 3.82 7.14 -5.61
N SER A 94 4.89 6.82 -6.33
CA SER A 94 5.60 7.82 -7.13
C SER A 94 4.73 8.37 -8.25
N GLN A 95 3.92 7.54 -8.92
CA GLN A 95 2.96 7.97 -9.94
C GLN A 95 1.79 8.79 -9.40
N SER A 96 1.33 8.54 -8.17
CA SER A 96 0.28 9.36 -7.55
C SER A 96 0.76 10.76 -7.21
N ASN A 97 2.05 10.90 -6.86
CA ASN A 97 2.66 12.19 -6.50
C ASN A 97 3.12 13.01 -7.71
N GLN A 98 3.03 12.47 -8.93
CA GLN A 98 3.33 13.23 -10.13
C GLN A 98 2.30 14.36 -10.33
N PRO A 99 2.74 15.60 -10.63
CA PRO A 99 1.83 16.71 -10.85
C PRO A 99 0.93 16.41 -12.05
N ARG A 100 -0.39 16.50 -11.84
CA ARG A 100 -1.38 16.33 -12.90
C ARG A 100 -1.95 17.68 -13.32
N CYS A 101 -2.22 17.83 -14.61
CA CYS A 101 -2.88 19.00 -15.13
C CYS A 101 -4.30 19.12 -14.53
N PRO A 102 -4.66 20.23 -13.88
CA PRO A 102 -5.98 20.38 -13.25
C PRO A 102 -7.12 20.51 -14.28
N LYS A 103 -6.79 20.74 -15.56
CA LYS A 103 -7.79 20.83 -16.64
C LYS A 103 -8.08 19.49 -17.32
N CYS A 104 -7.06 18.64 -17.54
CA CYS A 104 -7.20 17.41 -18.32
C CYS A 104 -6.63 16.14 -17.68
N GLY A 105 -6.06 16.22 -16.47
CA GLY A 105 -5.53 15.07 -15.73
C GLY A 105 -4.21 14.49 -16.26
N SER A 106 -3.65 15.01 -17.35
CA SER A 106 -2.37 14.53 -17.91
C SER A 106 -1.19 14.78 -16.96
N THR A 107 -0.24 13.85 -16.90
CA THR A 107 1.06 13.96 -16.20
C THR A 107 2.17 14.52 -17.08
N ALA A 108 1.91 14.75 -18.37
CA ALA A 108 2.86 15.36 -19.29
C ALA A 108 2.97 16.86 -19.02
N ILE A 109 3.80 17.23 -18.05
CA ILE A 109 3.98 18.60 -17.57
C ILE A 109 5.38 19.08 -17.91
N SER A 110 5.47 20.24 -18.55
CA SER A 110 6.71 20.98 -18.78
C SER A 110 6.77 22.16 -17.82
N THR A 111 7.91 22.32 -17.15
CA THR A 111 8.24 23.47 -16.30
C THR A 111 9.01 24.50 -17.10
N GLY A 112 8.58 25.76 -17.06
CA GLY A 112 9.27 26.85 -17.75
C GLY A 112 8.93 28.21 -17.17
N ALA A 113 9.69 29.23 -17.56
CA ALA A 113 9.36 30.62 -17.22
C ALA A 113 8.15 31.08 -18.03
N ARG A 114 7.28 31.87 -17.40
CA ARG A 114 6.22 32.58 -18.13
C ARG A 114 6.87 33.52 -19.16
N GLY A 115 6.57 33.29 -20.43
CA GLY A 115 7.04 34.13 -21.54
C GLY A 115 6.47 35.55 -21.49
N VAL A 116 7.06 36.44 -22.27
CA VAL A 116 6.65 37.85 -22.40
C VAL A 116 5.28 37.91 -23.09
N ASN A 117 4.34 38.71 -22.58
CA ASN A 117 3.00 38.84 -23.15
C ASN A 117 2.84 40.22 -23.79
N TYR A 118 2.27 40.29 -25.00
CA TYR A 118 2.04 41.55 -25.72
C TYR A 118 1.16 42.55 -24.94
N LEU A 119 0.21 42.05 -24.13
CA LEU A 119 -0.68 42.92 -23.35
C LEU A 119 -0.06 43.48 -22.05
N TRP A 120 0.91 42.78 -21.44
CA TRP A 120 1.43 43.10 -20.10
C TRP A 120 2.95 43.33 -20.07
N GLY A 121 3.59 43.31 -21.24
CA GLY A 121 5.04 43.43 -21.38
C GLY A 121 5.79 42.36 -20.57
N PHE A 122 6.86 42.79 -19.88
CA PHE A 122 7.67 41.93 -19.01
C PHE A 122 7.07 41.73 -17.60
N ILE A 123 5.89 42.27 -17.29
CA ILE A 123 5.30 42.17 -15.96
C ILE A 123 4.91 40.70 -15.70
N GLY A 124 5.73 40.01 -14.91
CA GLY A 124 5.61 38.58 -14.60
C GLY A 124 6.42 37.65 -15.51
N ALA A 125 7.21 38.18 -16.44
CA ALA A 125 8.29 37.43 -17.09
C ALA A 125 9.26 36.93 -16.00
N SER A 126 9.73 35.68 -16.11
CA SER A 126 10.55 34.92 -15.13
C SER A 126 9.81 34.13 -14.04
N LYS A 127 8.47 34.23 -13.89
CA LYS A 127 7.76 33.35 -12.94
C LYS A 127 7.71 31.92 -13.46
N THR A 128 8.23 30.97 -12.70
CA THR A 128 8.13 29.53 -13.01
C THR A 128 6.66 29.10 -13.02
N VAL A 129 6.24 28.49 -14.12
CA VAL A 129 4.89 27.94 -14.31
C VAL A 129 4.98 26.51 -14.82
N ASN A 130 3.97 25.73 -14.47
CA ASN A 130 3.75 24.41 -15.05
C ASN A 130 2.83 24.58 -16.26
N ARG A 131 3.20 23.96 -17.38
CA ARG A 131 2.39 23.92 -18.61
C ARG A 131 2.13 22.46 -18.98
N CYS A 132 0.87 22.13 -19.24
CA CYS A 132 0.51 20.80 -19.72
C CYS A 132 0.84 20.65 -21.20
N SER A 133 1.65 19.65 -21.55
CA SER A 133 2.00 19.34 -22.94
C SER A 133 0.83 18.72 -23.71
N ASN A 134 -0.20 18.22 -23.02
CA ASN A 134 -1.39 17.64 -23.67
C ASN A 134 -2.45 18.70 -24.04
N CYS A 135 -2.80 19.62 -23.12
CA CYS A 135 -3.88 20.59 -23.34
C CYS A 135 -3.45 22.07 -23.32
N GLY A 136 -2.17 22.35 -23.09
CA GLY A 136 -1.61 23.70 -23.03
C GLY A 136 -1.96 24.52 -21.79
N TYR A 137 -2.81 24.01 -20.89
CA TYR A 137 -3.19 24.71 -19.66
C TYR A 137 -1.96 25.03 -18.81
N THR A 138 -1.90 26.24 -18.25
CA THR A 138 -0.74 26.74 -17.50
C THR A 138 -1.16 27.17 -16.10
N TRP A 139 -0.45 26.73 -15.07
CA TRP A 139 -0.74 27.06 -13.67
C TRP A 139 0.54 27.31 -12.88
N LYS A 140 0.41 27.94 -11.71
CA LYS A 140 1.54 28.12 -10.80
C LYS A 140 1.82 26.80 -10.08
N PRO A 141 3.08 26.34 -10.01
CA PRO A 141 3.43 25.19 -9.17
C PRO A 141 3.05 25.48 -7.72
N LYS A 142 2.46 24.50 -7.03
CA LYS A 142 2.29 24.57 -5.58
C LYS A 142 3.68 24.45 -4.94
N ARG A 143 3.98 25.33 -3.99
CA ARG A 143 5.19 25.23 -3.14
C ARG A 143 5.05 24.07 -2.18
#